data_AF-A0A497ERX9-F1
#
_entry.id   AF-A0A497ERX9-F1
#
_cell.length_a   1.000
_cell.length_b   1.000
_cell.length_c   1.000
_cell.angle_alpha   90.00
_cell.angle_beta   90.00
_cell.angle_gamma   90.00
#
_symmetry.space_group_name_H-M   'P 1'
#
loop_
_entity.id
_entity.type
_entity.pdbx_description
1 polymer ?
#
loop_
_entity_poly.entity_id
_entity_poly.type
_entity_poly.pdbx_seq_one_letter_code
_entity_poly.pdbx_strand_id
1 'polypeptide(L)' 'MVLTNLSTSLTQAIKKVIRAPLVDEKVVKELIRDLQRALLQADVNVKLVLDLTKKVEK' A
#
# COMPACT_ATOMS: atom_id res chain seq x y z
N MET A 1 -15.49 11.12 2.75
CA MET A 1 -15.51 10.58 1.38
C MET A 1 -14.50 9.45 1.28
N VAL A 2 -14.93 8.24 0.90
CA VAL A 2 -14.10 7.01 0.93
C VAL A 2 -12.86 7.13 0.04
N LEU A 3 -13.00 7.75 -1.14
CA LEU A 3 -11.90 8.02 -2.06
C LEU A 3 -10.83 8.94 -1.47
N THR A 4 -11.23 9.97 -0.72
CA THR A 4 -10.30 10.91 -0.07
C THR A 4 -9.47 10.21 1.01
N ASN A 5 -10.09 9.27 1.73
CA ASN A 5 -9.41 8.46 2.73
C ASN A 5 -8.41 7.50 2.07
N LEU A 6 -8.81 6.84 0.98
CA LEU A 6 -7.92 5.99 0.18
C LEU A 6 -6.72 6.76 -0.37
N SER A 7 -6.94 7.93 -0.99
CA SER A 7 -5.87 8.79 -1.51
C SER A 7 -4.91 9.23 -0.42
N THR A 8 -5.42 9.56 0.77
CA THR A 8 -4.59 9.95 1.92
C THR A 8 -3.74 8.79 2.42
N SER A 9 -4.34 7.61 2.62
CA SER A 9 -3.63 6.40 3.08
C SER A 9 -2.53 5.98 2.11
N LEU A 10 -2.81 5.96 0.81
CA LEU A 10 -1.83 5.67 -0.25
C LEU A 10 -0.67 6.67 -0.23
N THR A 11 -0.98 7.97 -0.16
CA THR A 11 0.04 9.02 -0.16
C THR A 11 0.92 8.93 1.08
N GLN A 12 0.36 8.60 2.25
CA GLN A 12 1.12 8.41 3.48
C GLN A 12 2.04 7.18 3.40
N ALA A 13 1.54 6.06 2.89
CA ALA A 13 2.32 4.84 2.72
C ALA A 13 3.51 5.07 1.78
N ILE A 14 3.30 5.77 0.65
CA ILE A 14 4.37 6.13 -0.28
C ILE A 14 5.36 7.12 0.37
N LYS A 15 4.88 8.13 1.10
CA LYS A 15 5.75 9.09 1.80
C LYS A 15 6.64 8.42 2.85
N LYS A 16 6.15 7.38 3.55
CA LYS A 16 6.97 6.62 4.52
C LYS A 16 8.16 5.97 3.83
N VAL A 17 7.95 5.38 2.66
CA VAL A 17 9.01 4.71 1.88
C VAL A 17 10.01 5.72 1.32
N ILE A 18 9.52 6.84 0.75
CA ILE A 18 10.41 7.88 0.19
C ILE A 18 11.24 8.57 1.29
N ARG A 19 10.70 8.69 2.51
CA ARG A 19 11.42 9.28 3.65
C ARG A 19 12.31 8.28 4.39
N ALA A 20 12.23 7.00 4.08
CA ALA A 20 13.06 6.00 4.73
C ALA A 20 14.52 6.18 4.27
N PRO A 21 15.48 6.32 5.19
CA PRO A 21 16.90 6.49 4.84
C PRO A 21 17.50 5.24 4.16
N LEU A 22 16.88 4.08 4.36
CA LEU A 22 17.22 2.82 3.70
C LEU A 22 15.92 2.11 3.34
N VAL A 23 15.75 1.70 2.08
CA VAL A 23 14.63 0.86 1.64
C VAL A 23 15.06 -0.58 1.76
N ASP A 24 14.66 -1.23 2.86
CA ASP A 24 14.91 -2.65 3.12
C ASP A 24 13.66 -3.51 2.86
N GLU A 25 13.82 -4.83 2.91
CA GLU A 25 12.71 -5.78 2.72
C GLU A 25 11.57 -5.57 3.74
N LYS A 26 11.89 -5.07 4.94
CA LYS A 26 10.88 -4.79 5.98
C LYS A 26 10.01 -3.60 5.59
N VAL A 27 10.61 -2.53 5.08
CA VAL A 27 9.90 -1.34 4.58
C VAL A 27 8.99 -1.70 3.42
N VAL A 28 9.45 -2.54 2.49
CA VAL A 28 8.63 -3.02 1.36
C VAL A 28 7.45 -3.88 1.85
N LYS A 29 7.67 -4.81 2.79
CA LYS A 29 6.59 -5.62 3.37
C LYS A 29 5.58 -4.79 4.17
N GLU A 30 6.02 -3.75 4.85
CA GLU A 30 5.13 -2.81 5.54
C GLU A 30 4.28 -2.02 4.53
N LEU A 31 4.89 -1.51 3.45
CA LEU A 31 4.19 -0.84 2.35
C LEU A 31 3.10 -1.75 1.74
N ILE A 32 3.45 -2.99 1.44
CA ILE A 32 2.50 -3.97 0.87
C ILE A 32 1.32 -4.20 1.80
N ARG A 33 1.54 -4.32 3.12
CA ARG A 33 0.47 -4.50 4.10
C ARG A 33 -0.43 -3.28 4.21
N ASP A 34 0.15 -2.07 4.20
CA ASP A 34 -0.62 -0.83 4.25
C ASP A 34 -1.45 -0.65 2.96
N LEU A 35 -0.90 -0.99 1.79
CA LEU A 35 -1.61 -1.02 0.52
C LEU A 35 -2.79 -2.00 0.54
N GLN A 36 -2.57 -3.23 0.99
CA GLN A 36 -3.62 -4.26 1.09
C GLN A 36 -4.77 -3.76 1.96
N ARG A 37 -4.48 -3.22 3.14
CA ARG A 37 -5.52 -2.70 4.05
C ARG A 37 -6.31 -1.55 3.44
N ALA A 38 -5.61 -0.57 2.83
CA ALA A 38 -6.25 0.59 2.24
C ALA A 38 -7.18 0.21 1.07
N LEU A 39 -6.72 -0.69 0.20
CA LEU A 39 -7.51 -1.14 -0.95
C LEU A 39 -8.71 -2.00 -0.53
N LEU A 40 -8.55 -2.87 0.46
CA LEU A 40 -9.65 -3.67 1.00
C LEU A 40 -10.70 -2.80 1.72
N GLN A 41 -10.27 -1.77 2.46
CA GLN A 41 -11.20 -0.79 3.06
C GLN A 41 -11.96 0.04 2.05
N ALA A 42 -11.45 0.16 0.82
CA ALA A 42 -12.12 0.84 -0.28
C ALA A 42 -12.99 -0.11 -1.12
N ASP A 43 -13.29 -1.31 -0.61
CA ASP A 43 -14.09 -2.36 -1.29
C ASP A 43 -13.50 -2.83 -2.64
N VAL A 44 -12.18 -2.75 -2.80
CA VAL A 44 -11.50 -3.30 -3.98
C VAL A 44 -11.46 -4.83 -3.90
N ASN A 45 -11.66 -5.49 -5.03
CA ASN A 45 -11.66 -6.95 -5.13
C ASN A 45 -10.34 -7.57 -4.62
N VAL A 46 -10.46 -8.53 -3.69
CA VAL A 46 -9.33 -9.21 -3.04
C VAL A 46 -8.33 -9.83 -4.03
N LYS A 47 -8.80 -10.40 -5.14
CA LYS A 47 -7.96 -11.00 -6.17
C LYS A 47 -7.08 -9.94 -6.86
N LEU A 48 -7.68 -8.80 -7.20
CA LEU A 48 -6.97 -7.65 -7.75
C LEU A 48 -5.94 -7.07 -6.77
N VAL A 49 -6.29 -6.99 -5.48
CA VAL A 49 -5.36 -6.53 -4.43
C VAL A 49 -4.16 -7.46 -4.29
N LEU A 50 -4.39 -8.78 -4.24
CA LEU A 50 -3.33 -9.78 -4.18
C LEU A 50 -2.42 -9.71 -5.41
N ASP A 51 -3.00 -9.66 -6.61
CA ASP A 51 -2.22 -9.60 -7.86
C ASP A 51 -1.39 -8.31 -7.96
N LEU A 52 -1.94 -7.18 -7.51
CA LEU A 52 -1.21 -5.90 -7.44
C LEU A 52 -0.03 -6.02 -6.46
N THR A 53 -0.26 -6.52 -5.25
CA THR A 53 0.78 -6.58 -4.22
C THR A 53 1.91 -7.53 -4.57
N LYS A 54 1.63 -8.64 -5.25
CA LYS A 54 2.65 -9.54 -5.82
C LYS A 54 3.48 -8.88 -6.93
N LYS A 55 2.91 -7.93 -7.68
CA LYS A 55 3.65 -7.16 -8.68
C LYS A 55 4.54 -6.09 -8.05
N VAL A 56 4.14 -5.54 -6.90
CA VAL A 56 4.93 -4.56 -6.14
C VAL A 56 6.07 -5.22 -5.37
N GLU A 57 5.90 -6.48 -4.96
CA GLU A 57 6.95 -7.27 -4.30
C GLU A 57 8.05 -7.77 -5.25
N LYS A 58 7.75 -7.86 -6.56
CA LYS A 58 8.71 -8.24 -7.62
C LYS A 58 9.60 -7.09 -8.04
#